data_AF-A0A5K0WUD0-F1
#
_entry.id   AF-A0A5K0WUD0-F1
#
_cell.length_a   1.000
_cell.length_b   1.000
_cell.length_c   1.000
_cell.angle_alpha   90.00
_cell.angle_beta   90.00
_cell.angle_gamma   90.00
#
_symmetry.space_group_name_H-M   'P 1'
#
loop_
_entity.id
_entity.type
_entity.pdbx_description
1 polymer ?
#
loop_
_entity_poly.entity_id
_entity_poly.type
_entity_poly.pdbx_seq_one_letter_code
_entity_poly.pdbx_strand_id
1 'polypeptide(L)' 'PDVAAPGVNILAAGRGLTPFLFESGTSMACPHVSAVAALLKSQNPRWSPAAIKSAIVTT' A
#
# COMPACT_ATOMS: atom_id res chain seq x y z
N PRO A 1 -2.27 10.50 -10.26
CA PRO A 1 -2.30 9.48 -9.19
C PRO A 1 -3.68 9.52 -8.54
N ASP A 2 -4.25 8.38 -8.15
CA ASP A 2 -5.57 8.33 -7.52
C ASP A 2 -5.52 8.54 -6.00
N VAL A 3 -4.41 8.15 -5.35
CA VAL A 3 -4.18 8.28 -3.90
C VAL A 3 -2.68 8.43 -3.64
N ALA A 4 -2.32 9.08 -2.54
CA ALA A 4 -0.94 9.19 -2.06
C ALA A 4 -0.75 8.37 -0.78
N ALA A 5 0.43 7.75 -0.63
CA ALA A 5 0.80 6.99 0.55
C ALA A 5 2.29 7.17 0.86
N PRO A 6 2.75 6.84 2.09
CA PRO A 6 4.15 6.97 2.47
C PRO A 6 5.06 6.16 1.54
N GLY A 7 6.02 6.84 0.91
CA GLY A 7 6.96 6.24 -0.02
C GLY A 7 8.36 6.81 0.06
N VAL A 8 8.68 7.60 1.10
CA VAL A 8 10.01 8.20 1.30
C VAL A 8 10.55 7.74 2.64
N ASN A 9 11.82 7.34 2.68
CA ASN A 9 12.50 6.81 3.86
C ASN A 9 11.70 5.70 4.57
N ILE A 10 11.19 4.74 3.79
CA ILE A 10 10.47 3.59 4.32
C ILE A 10 11.48 2.50 4.66
N LEU A 11 11.44 2.04 5.91
CA LEU A 11 12.21 0.89 6.36
C LEU A 11 11.53 -0.40 5.86
N ALA A 12 12.22 -1.18 5.04
CA ALA A 12 11.73 -2.44 4.52
C ALA A 12 12.77 -3.55 4.64
N ALA A 13 12.33 -4.81 4.51
CA ALA A 13 13.22 -5.95 4.52
C ALA A 13 14.15 -5.91 3.30
N GLY A 14 15.45 -6.05 3.56
CA GLY A 14 16.49 -6.08 2.54
C GLY A 14 16.84 -7.48 2.09
N ARG A 15 17.66 -7.56 1.04
CA ARG A 15 18.19 -8.82 0.52
C ARG A 15 19.68 -8.92 0.84
N GLY A 16 20.16 -10.10 1.20
CA GLY A 16 21.58 -10.36 1.44
C GLY A 16 22.00 -10.05 2.88
N LEU A 17 23.14 -9.37 3.04
CA LEU A 17 23.77 -9.13 4.35
C LEU A 17 23.08 -8.03 5.17
N THR A 18 22.28 -7.18 4.55
CA THR A 18 21.48 -6.14 5.22
C THR A 18 20.03 -6.60 5.34
N PRO A 19 19.58 -7.01 6.54
CA PRO A 19 18.22 -7.53 6.72
C PRO A 19 17.14 -6.46 6.57
N PHE A 20 17.49 -5.19 6.75
CA PHE A 20 16.61 -4.04 6.57
C PHE A 20 17.36 -2.89 5.90
N LEU A 21 16.66 -2.10 5.11
CA LEU A 21 17.16 -0.86 4.52
C LEU A 21 16.06 0.18 4.38
N PHE A 22 16.48 1.44 4.32
CA PHE A 22 15.59 2.54 3.97
C PHE A 22 15.56 2.72 2.46
N GLU A 23 14.37 2.73 1.89
CA GLU A 23 14.16 3.01 0.47
C GLU A 23 13.11 4.12 0.27
N SER A 24 13.18 4.77 -0.89
CA SER A 24 12.25 5.81 -1.31
C SER A 24 11.81 5.57 -2.75
N GLY A 25 10.52 5.67 -3.02
CA GLY A 25 9.93 5.52 -4.35
C GLY A 25 8.42 5.28 -4.29
N THR A 26 7.74 5.46 -5.43
CA THR A 26 6.34 5.06 -5.57
C THR A 26 6.15 3.55 -5.41
N SER A 27 7.21 2.76 -5.65
CA SER A 27 7.31 1.33 -5.33
C SER A 27 7.14 1.03 -3.83
N MET A 28 7.48 1.97 -2.94
CA MET A 28 7.31 1.84 -1.50
C MET A 28 5.92 2.33 -1.05
N ALA A 29 5.31 3.28 -1.77
CA ALA A 29 3.92 3.70 -1.53
C ALA A 29 2.88 2.66 -1.99
N CYS A 30 3.15 1.95 -3.09
CA CYS A 30 2.26 0.92 -3.66
C CYS A 30 1.84 -0.20 -2.67
N PRO A 31 2.76 -0.85 -1.92
CA PRO A 31 2.39 -1.89 -0.97
C PRO A 31 1.54 -1.35 0.20
N HIS A 32 1.69 -0.09 0.60
CA HIS A 32 0.82 0.52 1.61
C HIS A 32 -0.64 0.62 1.14
N VAL A 33 -0.86 1.12 -0.08
CA VAL A 33 -2.23 1.19 -0.66
C VAL A 33 -2.80 -0.20 -0.91
N SER A 34 -1.97 -1.14 -1.37
CA SER A 34 -2.36 -2.54 -1.58
C SER A 34 -2.80 -3.21 -0.28
N ALA A 35 -2.11 -2.95 0.83
CA ALA A 35 -2.48 -3.46 2.15
C ALA A 35 -3.84 -2.93 2.61
N VAL A 36 -4.10 -1.63 2.44
CA VAL A 36 -5.40 -1.02 2.77
C VAL A 36 -6.52 -1.64 1.92
N ALA A 37 -6.28 -1.80 0.61
CA ALA A 37 -7.25 -2.44 -0.28
C ALA A 37 -7.53 -3.89 0.11
N ALA A 38 -6.50 -4.65 0.50
CA ALA A 38 -6.65 -6.02 0.98
C ALA A 38 -7.45 -6.10 2.29
N LEU A 39 -7.21 -5.18 3.23
CA LEU A 39 -7.96 -5.10 4.48
C LEU A 39 -9.44 -4.78 4.21
N LEU A 40 -9.73 -3.82 3.33
CA LEU A 40 -11.11 -3.50 2.92
C LEU A 40 -11.79 -4.68 2.25
N LYS A 41 -11.08 -5.46 1.42
CA LYS A 41 -11.60 -6.68 0.79
C LYS A 41 -11.85 -7.79 1.81
N SER A 42 -11.00 -7.93 2.82
CA SER A 42 -11.18 -8.89 3.92
C SER A 42 -12.43 -8.57 4.74
N GLN A 43 -12.65 -7.29 5.09
CA GLN A 43 -13.83 -6.87 5.84
C GLN A 43 -15.10 -6.88 4.98
N ASN A 44 -14.97 -6.61 3.67
CA ASN A 44 -16.08 -6.55 2.73
C ASN A 44 -15.85 -7.47 1.51
N PRO A 45 -15.98 -8.80 1.66
CA PRO A 45 -15.64 -9.75 0.59
C PRO A 45 -16.42 -9.55 -0.71
N ARG A 46 -17.63 -9.00 -0.64
CA ARG A 46 -18.51 -8.75 -1.81
C ARG A 46 -18.22 -7.46 -2.55
N TRP A 47 -17.39 -6.56 -2.01
CA TRP A 47 -17.09 -5.29 -2.69
C TRP A 47 -16.32 -5.53 -3.99
N SER A 48 -16.71 -4.78 -5.02
CA SER A 48 -16.00 -4.75 -6.30
C SER A 48 -14.69 -3.95 -6.18
N PRO A 49 -13.73 -4.13 -7.10
CA PRO A 49 -12.52 -3.31 -7.13
C PRO A 49 -12.81 -1.81 -7.18
N ALA A 50 -13.87 -1.42 -7.93
CA ALA A 50 -14.31 -0.03 -8.02
C ALA A 50 -14.84 0.51 -6.68
N ALA A 51 -15.59 -0.30 -5.92
CA ALA A 51 -16.07 0.08 -4.60
C ALA A 51 -14.91 0.28 -3.60
N ILE A 52 -13.90 -0.59 -3.64
CA ILE A 52 -12.70 -0.47 -2.80
C ILE A 52 -11.91 0.79 -3.17
N LYS A 53 -11.68 1.04 -4.46
CA LYS A 53 -11.04 2.28 -4.92
C LYS A 53 -11.82 3.50 -4.45
N SER A 54 -13.13 3.51 -4.62
CA SER A 54 -13.99 4.61 -4.18
C SER A 54 -13.81 4.88 -2.69
N ALA A 55 -13.88 3.84 -1.86
CA ALA A 55 -13.75 3.97 -0.41
C ALA A 55 -12.39 4.56 0.02
N ILE A 56 -11.30 4.19 -0.66
CA ILE A 56 -9.95 4.69 -0.38
C ILE A 56 -9.78 6.16 -0.79
N VAL A 57 -10.39 6.58 -1.90
CA VAL A 57 -10.18 7.93 -2.45
C VAL A 57 -11.06 8.98 -1.78
N THR A 58 -12.25 8.61 -1.32
CA THR A 58 -13.22 9.55 -0.73
C THR A 58 -13.05 9.75 0.78
N THR A 59 -12.06 9.11 1.40
CA THR A 59 -11.78 9.18 2.85
C THR A 59 -10.44 9.85 3.07
#